data_AF-A0A160MD03-F1
#
_entry.id   AF-A0A160MD03-F1
#
_cell.length_a   1.000
_cell.length_b   1.000
_cell.length_c   1.000
_cell.angle_alpha   90.00
_cell.angle_beta   90.00
_cell.angle_gamma   90.00
#
_symmetry.space_group_name_H-M   'P 1'
#
loop_
_entity.id
_entity.type
_entity.pdbx_description
1 polymer ?
#
loop_
_entity_poly.entity_id
_entity_poly.type
_entity_poly.pdbx_seq_one_letter_code
_entity_poly.pdbx_strand_id
1 'polypeptide(L)' 'MTQNEIVLAASTSILQEGKVLMIKENKPMVKNKWNFPSGRVEKGEDILAAA' A
#
# COMPACT_ATOMS: atom_id res chain seq x y z
N MET A 1 23.59 -5.14 6.92
CA MET A 1 23.21 -4.07 7.86
C MET A 1 21.70 -3.91 7.76
N THR A 2 20.96 -4.26 8.82
CA THR A 2 19.51 -4.03 8.87
C THR A 2 19.28 -2.53 9.05
N GLN A 3 19.13 -1.84 7.94
CA GLN A 3 18.67 -0.46 7.93
C GLN A 3 17.20 -0.50 8.38
N ASN A 4 16.95 -0.20 9.65
CA ASN A 4 15.61 0.12 10.16
C ASN A 4 15.21 1.49 9.59
N GLU A 5 15.04 1.56 8.27
CA GLU A 5 14.53 2.75 7.61
C GLU A 5 13.04 2.85 7.89
N ILE A 6 12.62 4.01 8.37
CA ILE A 6 11.21 4.36 8.45
C ILE A 6 10.69 4.38 7.02
N VAL A 7 9.80 3.44 6.68
CA VAL A 7 9.13 3.39 5.39
C VAL A 7 7.78 4.07 5.53
N LEU A 8 7.56 5.10 4.72
CA LEU A 8 6.24 5.69 4.54
C LEU A 8 5.48 4.90 3.48
N ALA A 9 4.20 4.64 3.73
CA ALA A 9 3.31 3.96 2.80
C ALA A 9 1.96 4.66 2.77
N ALA A 10 1.39 4.81 1.58
CA ALA A 10 0.03 5.27 1.36
C ALA A 10 -0.86 4.06 1.05
N SER A 11 -2.09 4.09 1.55
CA SER A 11 -3.08 3.03 1.37
C SER A 11 -4.45 3.66 1.11
N THR A 12 -5.11 3.23 0.04
CA THR A 12 -6.29 3.88 -0.51
C THR A 12 -7.49 2.94 -0.48
N SER A 13 -8.51 3.30 0.30
CA SER A 13 -9.80 2.63 0.29
C SER A 13 -10.67 3.19 -0.83
N ILE A 14 -11.02 2.36 -1.81
CA ILE A 14 -11.95 2.73 -2.89
C ILE A 14 -13.30 2.07 -2.57
N LEU A 15 -14.32 2.91 -2.33
CA LEU A 15 -15.67 2.49 -1.95
C LEU A 15 -16.64 2.71 -3.09
N GLN A 16 -17.47 1.71 -3.38
CA GLN A 16 -18.57 1.81 -4.32
C GLN A 16 -19.74 0.93 -3.85
N GLU A 17 -20.93 1.51 -3.67
CA GLU A 17 -22.16 0.77 -3.34
C GLU A 17 -22.02 -0.17 -2.11
N GLY A 18 -21.37 0.31 -1.04
CA GLY A 18 -21.13 -0.48 0.17
C GLY A 18 -20.09 -1.60 0.00
N LYS A 19 -19.43 -1.69 -1.16
CA LYS A 19 -18.32 -2.60 -1.42
C LYS A 19 -17.00 -1.83 -1.39
N VAL A 20 -15.91 -2.57 -1.16
CA VAL A 20 -14.54 -2.03 -1.18
C VAL A 20 -13.69 -2.79 -2.19
N LEU A 21 -12.82 -2.08 -2.91
CA LEU A 21 -11.79 -2.71 -3.73
C LEU A 21 -10.66 -3.24 -2.83
N MET A 22 -10.37 -4.53 -2.93
CA MET A 22 -9.21 -5.14 -2.30
C MET A 22 -8.33 -5.83 -3.35
N ILE A 23 -7.02 -5.81 -3.13
CA ILE A 23 -6.05 -6.52 -3.93
C ILE A 23 -5.51 -7.73 -3.17
N LYS A 24 -5.19 -8.80 -3.90
CA LYS A 24 -4.53 -9.97 -3.34
C LYS A 24 -3.03 -9.88 -3.62
N GLU A 25 -2.25 -9.72 -2.55
CA GLU A 25 -0.81 -9.54 -2.64
C GLU A 25 -0.11 -10.77 -3.23
N ASN A 26 0.90 -10.55 -4.07
CA ASN A 26 1.74 -11.61 -4.66
C ASN A 26 3.21 -11.54 -4.24
N LYS A 27 3.57 -10.58 -3.36
CA LYS A 27 4.95 -10.44 -2.86
C LYS A 27 5.31 -11.61 -1.92
N PRO A 28 6.55 -12.14 -1.96
CA PRO A 28 6.92 -13.33 -1.20
C PRO A 28 6.57 -13.29 0.30
N MET A 29 6.73 -12.15 0.95
CA MET A 29 6.50 -12.01 2.40
C MET A 29 5.02 -11.93 2.82
N VAL A 30 4.12 -11.60 1.89
CA VAL A 30 2.69 -11.33 2.17
C VAL A 30 1.76 -12.00 1.15
N LYS A 31 2.25 -13.01 0.44
CA LYS A 31 1.54 -13.67 -0.66
C LYS A 31 0.18 -14.19 -0.19
N ASN A 32 -0.82 -14.04 -1.06
CA ASN A 32 -2.21 -14.46 -0.87
C ASN A 32 -2.98 -13.73 0.25
N LYS A 33 -2.41 -12.69 0.86
CA LYS A 33 -3.14 -11.82 1.80
C LYS A 33 -3.92 -10.74 1.06
N TRP A 34 -5.06 -10.35 1.62
CA TRP A 34 -5.85 -9.24 1.13
C TRP A 34 -5.34 -7.93 1.74
N ASN A 35 -5.29 -6.88 0.92
CA ASN A 35 -4.93 -5.53 1.34
C ASN A 35 -5.70 -4.50 0.50
N PHE A 36 -5.70 -3.24 0.91
CA PHE A 36 -6.10 -2.15 0.04
C PHE A 36 -5.01 -1.84 -0.99
N PRO A 37 -5.36 -1.28 -2.16
CA PRO A 37 -4.39 -0.65 -3.05
C PRO A 37 -3.45 0.25 -2.25
N SER A 38 -2.15 -0.02 -2.32
CA SER A 38 -1.16 0.65 -1.48
C SER A 38 0.23 0.60 -2.10
N GLY A 39 1.07 1.53 -1.67
CA GLY A 39 2.43 1.73 -2.18
C GLY A 39 3.34 2.35 -1.13
N ARG A 40 4.66 2.29 -1.38
CA ARG A 40 5.63 3.09 -0.63
C ARG A 40 5.60 4.52 -1.15
N VAL A 41 5.76 5.49 -0.27
CA VAL A 41 5.99 6.88 -0.65
C VAL A 41 7.48 7.03 -0.93
N GLU A 42 7.82 7.48 -2.13
CA GLU A 42 9.19 7.70 -2.54
C GLU A 42 9.74 9.02 -1.98
N LYS A 43 11.07 9.16 -1.93
CA LYS A 43 11.71 10.36 -1.37
C LYS A 43 11.36 11.60 -2.20
N GLY A 44 10.66 12.55 -1.59
CA GLY A 44 10.23 13.80 -2.23
C GLY A 44 8.89 13.70 -2.95
N GLU A 45 8.22 12.54 -2.90
CA GLU A 45 6.86 12.35 -3.40
C GLU A 45 5.83 12.93 -2.41
N ASP A 46 4.80 13.60 -2.93
CA ASP A 46 3.66 14.01 -2.14
C ASP A 46 2.80 12.78 -1.77
N ILE A 47 2.36 12.67 -0.53
CA ILE A 47 1.64 11.49 -0.06
C ILE A 47 0.31 11.25 -0.80
N LEU A 48 -0.33 12.30 -1.32
CA LEU A 48 -1.55 12.16 -2.13
C LEU A 48 -1.23 11.69 -3.56
N ALA A 49 -0.02 11.96 -4.06
CA ALA A 49 0.43 11.45 -5.36
C ALA A 49 0.82 9.97 -5.28
N ALA A 50 1.30 9.52 -4.11
CA ALA A 50 1.63 8.12 -3.83
C ALA A 50 0.41 7.22 -3.58
N ALA A 51 -0.74 7.81 -3.25
CA ALA A 51 -1.99 7.13 -2.86
C ALA A 51 -2.86 6.76 -4.06
#